data_AF-A0AAU1MDR5-F1
#
_entry.id   AF-A0AAU1MDR5-F1
#
_cell.length_a   1.000
_cell.length_b   1.000
_cell.length_c   1.000
_cell.angle_alpha   90.00
_cell.angle_beta   90.00
_cell.angle_gamma   90.00
#
_symmetry.space_group_name_H-M   'P 1'
#
loop_
_entity.id
_entity.type
_entity.pdbx_description
1 polymer ?
#
loop_
_entity_poly.entity_id
_entity_poly.type
_entity_poly.pdbx_seq_one_letter_code
_entity_poly.pdbx_strand_id
1 'polypeptide(L)'
;MTPTPAPVPGQAPVPARERAARLLLAVFALASAVDLIALLAGTDAVHTAAKPLLMPLLAAYVAVRGGPRLLTAALLLGWGGDVLLLFDADIAFLAGMGSFAAGHVCYLVLFKRAGTPRARGALLAAAYGIALVTTVALLWPDLPADMRGPVAGYSLLLTAMAYGSSRLGATAGWGGALFLLSDTLIATGVADWPQLPRPDFWVMLTYLAAQYLLARGALGHPLDARATPVAAYREKRTTTT
;
A
#
# COMPACT_ATOMS: atom_id res chain seq x y z
N MET A 1 10.82 9.45 58.63
CA MET A 1 10.72 9.93 57.24
C MET A 1 11.56 9.03 56.37
N THR A 2 10.96 8.06 55.69
CA THR A 2 11.64 7.22 54.70
C THR A 2 11.83 8.01 53.41
N PRO A 3 13.06 8.11 52.85
CA PRO A 3 13.29 8.88 51.63
C PRO A 3 12.59 8.22 50.44
N THR A 4 11.87 9.03 49.67
CA THR A 4 11.28 8.63 48.38
C THR A 4 12.39 8.19 47.43
N PRO A 5 12.30 7.01 46.79
CA PRO A 5 13.32 6.57 45.84
C PRO A 5 13.36 7.51 44.63
N ALA A 6 14.56 7.88 44.22
CA ALA A 6 14.78 8.72 43.04
C ALA A 6 14.25 8.00 41.77
N PRO A 7 13.66 8.74 40.81
CA PRO A 7 13.16 8.16 39.58
C PRO A 7 14.29 7.50 38.79
N VAL A 8 14.05 6.26 38.34
CA VAL A 8 14.98 5.48 37.51
C VAL A 8 15.26 6.25 36.22
N PRO A 9 16.51 6.66 35.93
CA PRO A 9 16.86 7.33 34.69
C PRO A 9 16.79 6.31 33.54
N GLY A 10 15.89 6.50 32.58
CA GLY A 10 15.90 5.69 31.35
C GLY A 10 14.59 5.51 30.59
N GLN A 11 13.43 5.90 31.14
CA GLN A 11 12.15 5.79 30.41
C GLN A 11 11.44 7.14 30.38
N ALA A 12 11.85 8.01 29.46
CA ALA A 12 10.99 9.12 29.08
C ALA A 12 9.67 8.54 28.54
N PRO A 13 8.50 9.01 29.01
CA PRO A 13 7.22 8.48 28.57
C PRO A 13 7.09 8.63 27.06
N VAL A 14 6.86 7.51 26.38
CA VAL A 14 6.68 7.51 24.93
C VAL A 14 5.49 8.43 24.58
N PRO A 15 5.65 9.40 23.66
CA PRO A 15 4.58 10.34 23.33
C PRO A 15 3.26 9.61 23.02
N ALA A 16 2.12 10.18 23.42
CA ALA A 16 0.81 9.53 23.25
C ALA A 16 0.55 9.08 21.80
N ARG A 17 1.04 9.85 20.83
CA ARG A 17 0.99 9.57 19.39
C ARG A 17 1.75 8.31 18.99
N GLU A 18 2.93 8.09 19.57
CA GLU A 18 3.78 6.92 19.31
C GLU A 18 3.19 5.65 19.95
N ARG A 19 2.51 5.80 21.11
CA ARG A 19 1.72 4.71 21.70
C ARG A 19 0.52 4.35 20.82
N ALA A 20 -0.25 5.34 20.37
CA ALA A 20 -1.38 5.13 19.47
C ALA A 20 -0.97 4.47 18.15
N ALA A 21 0.14 4.91 17.54
CA ALA A 21 0.67 4.29 16.32
C ALA A 21 1.03 2.80 16.54
N ARG A 22 1.71 2.47 17.64
CA ARG A 22 2.05 1.08 17.97
C ARG A 22 0.81 0.23 18.22
N LEU A 23 -0.19 0.77 18.90
CA LEU A 23 -1.46 0.09 19.11
C LEU A 23 -2.18 -0.18 17.79
N LEU A 24 -2.35 0.83 16.93
CA LEU A 24 -2.98 0.67 15.61
C LEU A 24 -2.27 -0.37 14.76
N LEU A 25 -0.94 -0.37 14.76
CA LEU A 25 -0.17 -1.36 14.02
C LEU A 25 -0.31 -2.78 14.60
N ALA A 26 -0.36 -2.91 15.94
CA ALA A 26 -0.62 -4.19 16.59
C ALA A 26 -2.02 -4.73 16.27
N VAL A 27 -3.03 -3.86 16.29
CA VAL A 27 -4.41 -4.21 15.92
C VAL A 27 -4.51 -4.56 14.44
N PHE A 28 -3.84 -3.84 13.54
CA PHE A 28 -3.73 -4.20 12.13
C PHE A 28 -3.10 -5.59 11.94
N ALA A 29 -1.99 -5.88 12.64
CA ALA A 29 -1.32 -7.18 12.56
C ALA A 29 -2.22 -8.32 13.08
N LEU A 30 -2.95 -8.09 14.17
CA LEU A 30 -3.93 -9.03 14.70
C LEU A 30 -5.08 -9.26 13.70
N ALA A 31 -5.66 -8.20 13.15
CA ALA A 31 -6.72 -8.30 12.15
C ALA A 31 -6.25 -9.05 10.89
N SER A 32 -5.01 -8.79 10.45
CA SER A 32 -4.37 -9.50 9.34
C SER A 32 -4.22 -11.00 9.65
N ALA A 33 -3.77 -11.35 10.85
CA ALA A 33 -3.64 -12.74 11.25
C ALA A 33 -5.00 -13.44 11.32
N VAL A 34 -6.02 -12.79 11.89
CA VAL A 34 -7.40 -13.32 11.95
C VAL A 34 -7.95 -13.57 10.55
N ASP A 35 -7.80 -12.62 9.63
CA ASP A 35 -8.26 -12.73 8.25
C ASP A 35 -7.56 -13.89 7.51
N LEU A 36 -6.24 -13.97 7.59
CA LEU A 36 -5.46 -15.02 6.95
C LEU A 36 -5.75 -16.42 7.53
N ILE A 37 -5.90 -16.52 8.85
CA ILE A 37 -6.30 -17.77 9.51
C ILE A 37 -7.73 -18.16 9.10
N ALA A 38 -8.65 -17.19 8.97
CA ALA A 38 -10.00 -17.47 8.50
C ALA A 38 -10.01 -18.06 7.08
N LEU A 39 -9.19 -17.52 6.17
CA LEU A 39 -9.03 -18.05 4.81
C LEU A 39 -8.42 -19.47 4.80
N LEU A 40 -7.48 -19.76 5.70
CA LEU A 40 -6.92 -21.10 5.90
C LEU A 40 -7.88 -22.06 6.62
N ALA A 41 -8.81 -21.56 7.43
CA ALA A 41 -9.84 -22.35 8.09
C ALA A 41 -11.08 -22.56 7.21
N GLY A 42 -11.28 -21.74 6.18
CA GLY A 42 -12.49 -21.74 5.35
C GLY A 42 -13.69 -21.11 6.06
N THR A 43 -13.45 -20.12 6.93
CA THR A 43 -14.51 -19.44 7.70
C THR A 43 -14.85 -18.09 7.07
N ASP A 44 -15.68 -18.10 6.03
CA ASP A 44 -16.00 -16.93 5.22
C ASP A 44 -16.56 -15.76 6.03
N ALA A 45 -17.44 -16.04 7.00
CA ALA A 45 -18.00 -15.00 7.86
C ALA A 45 -16.94 -14.19 8.63
N VAL A 46 -15.85 -14.83 9.05
CA VAL A 46 -14.74 -14.17 9.73
C VAL A 46 -13.93 -13.33 8.75
N HIS A 47 -13.68 -13.85 7.54
CA HIS A 47 -13.02 -13.09 6.46
C HIS A 47 -13.83 -11.83 6.08
N THR A 48 -15.14 -11.97 5.82
CA THR A 48 -16.03 -10.86 5.47
C THR A 48 -16.09 -9.79 6.58
N ALA A 49 -15.94 -10.19 7.84
CA ALA A 49 -15.92 -9.25 8.97
C ALA A 49 -14.53 -8.61 9.19
N ALA A 50 -13.45 -9.37 9.03
CA ALA A 50 -12.08 -8.91 9.29
C ALA A 50 -11.54 -8.04 8.16
N LYS A 51 -11.79 -8.41 6.90
CA LYS A 51 -11.25 -7.73 5.71
C LYS A 51 -11.53 -6.23 5.68
N PRO A 52 -12.76 -5.74 5.96
CA PRO A 52 -13.06 -4.31 5.96
C PRO A 52 -12.32 -3.50 7.03
N LEU A 53 -11.71 -4.14 8.04
CA LEU A 53 -10.95 -3.47 9.10
C LEU A 53 -9.49 -3.18 8.69
N LEU A 54 -8.94 -3.96 7.75
CA LEU A 54 -7.50 -4.01 7.47
C LEU A 54 -6.95 -2.66 7.00
N MET A 55 -7.42 -2.17 5.85
CA MET A 55 -6.90 -0.95 5.26
C MET A 55 -7.23 0.32 6.06
N PRO A 56 -8.42 0.47 6.70
CA PRO A 56 -8.68 1.60 7.59
C PRO A 56 -7.74 1.65 8.81
N LEU A 57 -7.40 0.51 9.41
CA LEU A 57 -6.42 0.45 10.51
C LEU A 57 -5.03 0.92 10.04
N LEU A 58 -4.59 0.46 8.86
CA LEU A 58 -3.31 0.88 8.29
C LEU A 58 -3.32 2.37 7.90
N ALA A 59 -4.43 2.88 7.36
CA ALA A 59 -4.63 4.29 7.03
C ALA A 59 -4.59 5.17 8.28
N ALA A 60 -5.25 4.74 9.37
CA ALA A 60 -5.21 5.41 10.67
C ALA A 60 -3.79 5.42 11.25
N TYR A 61 -3.07 4.29 11.17
CA TYR A 61 -1.66 4.21 11.57
C TYR A 61 -0.80 5.23 10.80
N VAL A 62 -0.96 5.31 9.48
CA VAL A 62 -0.26 6.30 8.64
C VAL A 62 -0.60 7.73 9.06
N ALA A 63 -1.88 8.04 9.29
CA ALA A 63 -2.31 9.37 9.70
C ALA A 63 -1.73 9.77 11.07
N VAL A 64 -1.77 8.86 12.04
CA VAL A 64 -1.17 9.07 13.38
C VAL A 64 0.34 9.20 13.30
N ARG A 65 1.02 8.59 12.33
CA ARG A 65 2.46 8.81 12.09
C ARG A 65 2.76 10.12 11.37
N GLY A 66 1.75 10.78 10.78
CA GLY A 66 1.89 12.05 10.05
C GLY A 66 2.30 11.81 8.60
N GLY A 67 1.89 10.68 8.06
CA GLY A 67 2.20 10.33 6.68
C GLY A 67 1.50 11.22 5.66
N PRO A 68 1.88 11.08 4.38
CA PRO A 68 1.34 11.89 3.30
C PRO A 68 -0.16 11.63 3.10
N ARG A 69 -0.96 12.67 2.85
CA ARG A 69 -2.41 12.53 2.59
C ARG A 69 -2.72 11.61 1.40
N LEU A 70 -1.86 11.62 0.37
CA LEU A 70 -1.99 10.72 -0.77
C LEU A 70 -1.84 9.25 -0.41
N LEU A 71 -1.01 8.92 0.60
CA LEU A 71 -0.87 7.55 1.09
C LEU A 71 -2.15 7.10 1.81
N THR A 72 -2.70 7.95 2.67
CA THR A 72 -3.99 7.67 3.33
C THR A 72 -5.12 7.52 2.29
N ALA A 73 -5.18 8.40 1.29
CA ALA A 73 -6.16 8.28 0.21
C ALA A 73 -6.00 6.97 -0.58
N ALA A 74 -4.77 6.57 -0.91
CA ALA A 74 -4.50 5.31 -1.60
C ALA A 74 -4.99 4.10 -0.80
N LEU A 75 -4.75 4.08 0.52
CA LEU A 75 -5.21 3.02 1.42
C LEU A 75 -6.74 2.98 1.54
N LEU A 76 -7.42 4.13 1.60
CA LEU A 76 -8.88 4.18 1.67
C LEU A 76 -9.56 3.83 0.33
N LEU A 77 -8.92 4.13 -0.79
CA LEU A 77 -9.36 3.67 -2.11
C LEU A 77 -9.14 2.15 -2.27
N GLY A 78 -8.01 1.63 -1.77
CA GLY A 78 -7.79 0.19 -1.65
C GLY A 78 -8.84 -0.49 -0.76
N TRP A 79 -9.18 0.11 0.38
CA TRP A 79 -10.28 -0.35 1.23
C TRP A 79 -11.62 -0.42 0.48
N GLY A 80 -11.95 0.63 -0.29
CA GLY A 80 -13.15 0.62 -1.13
C GLY A 80 -13.14 -0.54 -2.12
N GLY A 81 -11.98 -0.85 -2.70
CA GLY A 81 -11.78 -2.03 -3.54
C GLY A 81 -12.01 -3.33 -2.78
N ASP A 82 -11.40 -3.48 -1.59
CA ASP A 82 -11.55 -4.66 -0.74
C ASP A 82 -13.01 -4.95 -0.36
N VAL A 83 -13.78 -3.90 -0.05
CA VAL A 83 -15.21 -4.02 0.28
C VAL A 83 -16.02 -4.38 -0.96
N LEU A 84 -15.75 -3.76 -2.11
CA LEU A 84 -16.45 -4.05 -3.36
C LEU A 84 -16.21 -5.49 -3.83
N LEU A 85 -15.00 -6.01 -3.64
CA LEU A 85 -14.65 -7.41 -3.96
C LEU A 85 -15.31 -8.46 -3.04
N LEU A 86 -15.99 -8.06 -1.96
CA LEU A 86 -16.78 -9.00 -1.13
C LEU A 86 -18.13 -9.33 -1.76
N PHE A 87 -18.59 -8.54 -2.75
CA PHE A 87 -19.84 -8.80 -3.43
C PHE A 87 -19.59 -9.68 -4.67
N ASP A 88 -20.32 -10.78 -4.75
CA ASP A 88 -20.26 -11.73 -5.87
C ASP A 88 -21.04 -11.18 -7.09
N ALA A 89 -20.47 -10.17 -7.75
CA ALA A 89 -21.05 -9.53 -8.92
C ALA A 89 -19.98 -8.87 -9.81
N ASP A 90 -20.05 -9.06 -11.13
CA ASP A 90 -19.09 -8.51 -12.10
C ASP A 90 -18.97 -6.98 -12.03
N ILE A 91 -20.10 -6.29 -11.82
CA ILE A 91 -20.12 -4.83 -11.66
C ILE A 91 -19.36 -4.42 -10.39
N ALA A 92 -19.50 -5.18 -9.30
CA ALA A 92 -18.78 -4.92 -8.07
C ALA A 92 -17.28 -5.20 -8.23
N PHE A 93 -16.90 -6.25 -8.97
CA PHE A 93 -15.52 -6.53 -9.34
C PHE A 93 -14.89 -5.38 -10.14
N LEU A 94 -15.56 -4.91 -11.21
CA LEU A 94 -15.11 -3.78 -12.01
C LEU A 94 -15.02 -2.47 -11.20
N ALA A 95 -16.01 -2.20 -10.35
CA ALA A 95 -15.98 -1.05 -9.46
C ALA A 95 -14.83 -1.14 -8.45
N GLY A 96 -14.57 -2.34 -7.91
CA GLY A 96 -13.46 -2.62 -7.02
C GLY A 96 -12.11 -2.38 -7.70
N MET A 97 -11.94 -2.91 -8.91
CA MET A 97 -10.78 -2.65 -9.77
C MET A 97 -10.59 -1.15 -10.03
N GLY A 98 -11.67 -0.42 -10.32
CA GLY A 98 -11.64 1.04 -10.46
C GLY A 98 -11.19 1.77 -9.18
N SER A 99 -11.65 1.31 -8.01
CA SER A 99 -11.24 1.85 -6.72
C SER A 99 -9.74 1.63 -6.47
N PHE A 100 -9.23 0.41 -6.71
CA PHE A 100 -7.80 0.14 -6.62
C PHE A 100 -7.00 0.97 -7.62
N ALA A 101 -7.48 1.11 -8.86
CA ALA A 101 -6.82 1.93 -9.88
C ALA A 101 -6.69 3.39 -9.43
N ALA A 102 -7.72 3.97 -8.84
CA ALA A 102 -7.64 5.30 -8.25
C ALA A 102 -6.59 5.36 -7.12
N GLY A 103 -6.51 4.32 -6.29
CA GLY A 103 -5.47 4.18 -5.27
C GLY A 103 -4.05 4.12 -5.86
N HIS A 104 -3.86 3.37 -6.94
CA HIS A 104 -2.59 3.28 -7.69
C HIS A 104 -2.17 4.64 -8.27
N VAL A 105 -3.13 5.44 -8.74
CA VAL A 105 -2.87 6.83 -9.15
C VAL A 105 -2.38 7.67 -7.97
N CYS A 106 -3.02 7.58 -6.80
CA CYS A 106 -2.55 8.27 -5.59
C CYS A 106 -1.11 7.87 -5.22
N TYR A 107 -0.79 6.56 -5.27
CA TYR A 107 0.57 6.05 -5.07
C TYR A 107 1.56 6.61 -6.09
N LEU A 108 1.23 6.59 -7.38
CA LEU A 108 2.09 7.12 -8.43
C LEU A 108 2.38 8.61 -8.26
N VAL A 109 1.35 9.41 -7.94
CA VAL A 109 1.53 10.85 -7.66
C VAL A 109 2.41 11.05 -6.43
N LEU A 110 2.26 10.22 -5.40
CA LEU A 110 3.13 10.26 -4.22
C LEU A 110 4.59 9.94 -4.58
N PHE A 111 4.84 8.86 -5.33
CA PHE A 111 6.19 8.42 -5.68
C PHE A 111 6.91 9.39 -6.61
N LYS A 112 6.17 10.13 -7.46
CA LYS A 112 6.74 11.20 -8.29
C LYS A 112 7.35 12.33 -7.46
N ARG A 113 6.91 12.54 -6.21
CA ARG A 113 7.47 13.56 -5.30
C ARG A 113 8.78 13.15 -4.62
N ALA A 114 9.23 11.92 -4.82
CA ALA A 114 10.44 11.37 -4.21
C ALA A 114 11.72 11.54 -5.07
N GLY A 115 11.63 12.24 -6.21
CA GLY A 115 12.77 12.51 -7.10
C GLY A 115 12.96 11.50 -8.24
N THR A 116 14.11 11.58 -8.90
CA THR A 116 14.42 10.80 -10.11
C THR A 116 14.85 9.37 -9.80
N PRO A 117 14.50 8.39 -10.66
CA PRO A 117 14.96 7.00 -10.51
C PRO A 117 16.50 6.92 -10.47
N ARG A 118 17.05 6.02 -9.64
CA ARG A 118 18.49 5.73 -9.62
C ARG A 118 18.93 5.11 -10.95
N ALA A 119 20.22 5.14 -11.26
CA ALA A 119 20.82 4.63 -12.52
C ALA A 119 20.42 3.18 -12.88
N ARG A 120 20.06 2.34 -11.90
CA ARG A 120 19.51 0.98 -12.12
C ARG A 120 18.05 0.95 -12.60
N GLY A 121 17.42 2.11 -12.78
CA GLY A 121 16.01 2.25 -13.14
C GLY A 121 15.67 1.70 -14.53
N ALA A 122 16.60 1.78 -15.50
CA ALA A 122 16.35 1.27 -16.86
C ALA A 122 16.20 -0.27 -16.90
N LEU A 123 17.10 -1.00 -16.22
CA LEU A 123 17.01 -2.46 -16.13
C LEU A 123 15.74 -2.90 -15.38
N LEU A 124 15.41 -2.22 -14.29
CA LEU A 124 14.19 -2.52 -13.54
C LEU A 124 12.93 -2.20 -14.35
N ALA A 125 12.91 -1.09 -15.09
CA ALA A 125 11.82 -0.75 -15.99
C ALA A 125 11.66 -1.79 -17.11
N ALA A 126 12.77 -2.26 -17.69
CA ALA A 126 12.73 -3.35 -18.69
C ALA A 126 12.18 -4.65 -18.09
N ALA A 127 12.60 -5.02 -16.88
CA ALA A 127 12.07 -6.20 -16.18
C ALA A 127 10.56 -6.10 -15.94
N TYR A 128 10.06 -4.96 -15.45
CA TYR A 128 8.62 -4.72 -15.29
C TYR A 128 7.88 -4.69 -16.63
N GLY A 129 8.48 -4.11 -17.67
CA GLY A 129 7.89 -4.09 -19.02
C GLY A 129 7.74 -5.50 -19.61
N ILE A 130 8.77 -6.34 -19.46
CA ILE A 130 8.70 -7.75 -19.84
C ILE A 130 7.63 -8.47 -19.03
N ALA A 131 7.63 -8.31 -17.71
CA ALA A 131 6.63 -8.94 -16.84
C ALA A 131 5.20 -8.56 -17.25
N LEU A 132 4.93 -7.27 -17.53
CA LEU A 132 3.63 -6.80 -17.99
C LEU A 132 3.23 -7.43 -19.33
N VAL A 133 4.11 -7.35 -20.33
CA VAL A 133 3.81 -7.87 -21.67
C VAL A 133 3.59 -9.38 -21.63
N THR A 134 4.45 -10.12 -20.94
CA THR A 134 4.32 -11.57 -20.78
C THR A 134 3.03 -11.92 -20.04
N THR A 135 2.72 -11.28 -18.92
CA THR A 135 1.50 -11.56 -18.14
C THR A 135 0.24 -11.29 -18.95
N VAL A 136 0.14 -10.12 -19.58
CA VAL A 136 -1.03 -9.76 -20.39
C VAL A 136 -1.16 -10.68 -21.61
N ALA A 137 -0.06 -10.97 -22.32
CA ALA A 137 -0.09 -11.83 -23.50
C ALA A 137 -0.51 -13.27 -23.17
N LEU A 138 -0.06 -13.81 -22.04
CA LEU A 138 -0.42 -15.17 -21.63
C LEU A 138 -1.87 -15.25 -21.14
N LEU A 139 -2.38 -14.26 -20.40
CA LEU A 139 -3.76 -14.26 -19.91
C LEU A 139 -4.78 -13.92 -21.01
N TRP A 140 -4.39 -13.17 -22.04
CA TRP A 140 -5.28 -12.67 -23.09
C TRP A 140 -6.24 -13.70 -23.72
N PRO A 141 -5.79 -14.91 -24.16
CA PRO A 141 -6.69 -15.87 -24.79
C PRO A 141 -7.80 -16.35 -23.85
N ASP A 142 -7.50 -16.48 -22.55
CA ASP A 142 -8.38 -17.11 -21.56
C ASP A 142 -9.22 -16.08 -20.79
N LEU A 143 -8.89 -14.80 -20.87
CA LEU A 143 -9.72 -13.74 -20.28
C LEU A 143 -11.05 -13.57 -21.04
N PRO A 144 -12.17 -13.37 -20.31
CA PRO A 144 -13.45 -12.94 -20.88
C PRO A 144 -13.26 -11.70 -21.78
N ALA A 145 -13.95 -11.66 -22.91
CA ALA A 145 -13.70 -10.67 -23.96
C ALA A 145 -13.87 -9.22 -23.48
N ASP A 146 -14.84 -8.98 -22.60
CA ASP A 146 -15.15 -7.72 -21.94
C ASP A 146 -14.13 -7.34 -20.84
N MET A 147 -13.43 -8.32 -20.26
CA MET A 147 -12.39 -8.11 -19.23
C MET A 147 -10.99 -7.83 -19.80
N ARG A 148 -10.71 -8.19 -21.07
CA ARG A 148 -9.38 -7.99 -21.68
C ARG A 148 -8.90 -6.54 -21.63
N GLY A 149 -9.77 -5.60 -22.00
CA GLY A 149 -9.48 -4.16 -21.98
C GLY A 149 -9.22 -3.64 -20.55
N PRO A 150 -10.18 -3.82 -19.62
CA PRO A 150 -10.01 -3.47 -18.21
C PRO A 150 -8.76 -4.06 -17.57
N VAL A 151 -8.51 -5.37 -17.71
CA VAL A 151 -7.36 -6.05 -17.13
C VAL A 151 -6.04 -5.53 -17.71
N ALA A 152 -5.93 -5.29 -19.02
CA ALA A 152 -4.72 -4.75 -19.62
C ALA A 152 -4.42 -3.31 -19.15
N GLY A 153 -5.44 -2.45 -19.13
CA GLY A 153 -5.30 -1.08 -18.65
C GLY A 153 -4.92 -1.01 -17.17
N TYR A 154 -5.57 -1.83 -16.35
CA TYR A 154 -5.25 -1.97 -14.93
C TYR A 154 -3.84 -2.51 -14.70
N SER A 155 -3.44 -3.57 -15.41
CA SER A 155 -2.11 -4.18 -15.31
C SER A 155 -1.00 -3.19 -15.66
N LEU A 156 -1.20 -2.34 -16.67
CA LEU A 156 -0.27 -1.28 -17.02
C LEU A 156 -0.10 -0.27 -15.87
N LEU A 157 -1.22 0.19 -15.30
CA LEU A 157 -1.21 1.13 -14.18
C LEU A 157 -0.53 0.55 -12.95
N LEU A 158 -0.88 -0.69 -12.59
CA LEU A 158 -0.31 -1.42 -11.48
C LEU A 158 1.20 -1.63 -11.67
N THR A 159 1.63 -2.04 -12.87
CA THR A 159 3.06 -2.21 -13.19
C THR A 159 3.81 -0.89 -13.05
N ALA A 160 3.23 0.21 -13.53
CA ALA A 160 3.82 1.54 -13.37
C ALA A 160 3.93 1.93 -11.88
N MET A 161 2.91 1.62 -11.07
CA MET A 161 2.92 1.84 -9.62
C MET A 161 4.01 0.99 -8.94
N ALA A 162 4.09 -0.30 -9.25
CA ALA A 162 5.08 -1.22 -8.71
C ALA A 162 6.51 -0.76 -9.03
N TYR A 163 6.79 -0.39 -10.28
CA TYR A 163 8.05 0.22 -10.67
C TYR A 163 8.29 1.55 -9.93
N GLY A 164 7.28 2.42 -9.87
CA GLY A 164 7.38 3.73 -9.22
C GLY A 164 7.71 3.65 -7.73
N SER A 165 7.24 2.62 -7.04
CA SER A 165 7.46 2.40 -5.60
C SER A 165 8.94 2.32 -5.23
N SER A 166 9.80 1.83 -6.14
CA SER A 166 11.24 1.71 -5.92
C SER A 166 11.95 3.06 -5.71
N ARG A 167 11.30 4.18 -6.07
CA ARG A 167 11.79 5.54 -5.81
C ARG A 167 11.87 5.85 -4.32
N LEU A 168 10.99 5.25 -3.51
CA LEU A 168 10.99 5.40 -2.06
C LEU A 168 11.99 4.45 -1.36
N GLY A 169 12.76 3.66 -2.12
CA GLY A 169 13.74 2.71 -1.60
C GLY A 169 13.28 1.25 -1.65
N ALA A 170 14.15 0.35 -1.18
CA ALA A 170 13.97 -1.10 -1.32
C ALA A 170 12.70 -1.63 -0.62
N THR A 171 12.36 -1.09 0.55
CA THR A 171 11.15 -1.48 1.30
C THR A 171 9.88 -1.26 0.48
N ALA A 172 9.70 -0.05 -0.07
CA ALA A 172 8.57 0.24 -0.94
C ALA A 172 8.65 -0.53 -2.26
N GLY A 173 9.84 -0.71 -2.84
CA GLY A 173 10.06 -1.51 -4.04
C GLY A 173 9.55 -2.95 -3.91
N TRP A 174 9.86 -3.61 -2.79
CA TRP A 174 9.30 -4.93 -2.48
C TRP A 174 7.79 -4.88 -2.26
N GLY A 175 7.28 -3.82 -1.63
CA GLY A 175 5.83 -3.59 -1.49
C GLY A 175 5.12 -3.53 -2.85
N GLY A 176 5.67 -2.75 -3.80
CA GLY A 176 5.12 -2.68 -5.16
C GLY A 176 5.18 -4.00 -5.91
N ALA A 177 6.28 -4.76 -5.79
CA ALA A 177 6.40 -6.08 -6.40
C ALA A 177 5.39 -7.09 -5.84
N LEU A 178 5.15 -7.08 -4.52
CA LEU A 178 4.14 -7.94 -3.90
C LEU A 178 2.72 -7.53 -4.27
N PHE A 179 2.45 -6.24 -4.49
CA PHE A 179 1.15 -5.80 -5.00
C PHE A 179 0.93 -6.34 -6.41
N LEU A 180 1.93 -6.21 -7.29
CA LEU A 180 1.87 -6.78 -8.64
C LEU A 180 1.61 -8.29 -8.61
N LEU A 181 2.29 -9.01 -7.71
CA LEU A 181 2.06 -10.45 -7.52
C LEU A 181 0.63 -10.75 -7.05
N SER A 182 0.13 -10.05 -6.03
CA SER A 182 -1.24 -10.19 -5.51
C SER A 182 -2.27 -10.09 -6.62
N ASP A 183 -2.23 -9.03 -7.42
CA ASP A 183 -3.25 -8.82 -8.46
C ASP A 183 -3.04 -9.75 -9.66
N THR A 184 -1.80 -10.21 -9.90
CA THR A 184 -1.56 -11.27 -10.89
C THR A 184 -2.23 -12.56 -10.47
N LEU A 185 -2.22 -12.92 -9.17
CA LEU A 185 -2.95 -14.09 -8.66
C LEU A 185 -4.46 -13.92 -8.89
N ILE A 186 -5.03 -12.73 -8.63
CA ILE A 186 -6.43 -12.44 -8.96
C ILE A 186 -6.69 -12.62 -10.47
N ALA A 187 -5.84 -12.06 -11.32
CA ALA A 187 -5.99 -12.10 -12.77
C ALA A 187 -5.92 -13.54 -13.32
N THR A 188 -5.08 -14.41 -12.73
CA THR A 188 -5.08 -15.84 -13.08
C THR A 188 -6.40 -16.53 -12.72
N GLY A 189 -7.08 -16.10 -11.66
CA GLY A 189 -8.42 -16.61 -11.32
C GLY A 189 -9.48 -16.17 -12.33
N VAL A 190 -9.42 -14.91 -12.78
CA VAL A 190 -10.32 -14.38 -13.83
C VAL A 190 -10.11 -15.07 -15.19
N ALA A 191 -8.90 -15.56 -15.45
CA ALA A 191 -8.56 -16.32 -16.65
C ALA A 191 -8.82 -17.84 -16.51
N ASP A 192 -9.50 -18.29 -15.44
CA ASP A 192 -9.76 -19.70 -15.14
C ASP A 192 -8.51 -20.60 -15.13
N TRP A 193 -7.34 -20.04 -14.83
CA TRP A 193 -6.11 -20.80 -14.72
C TRP A 193 -6.07 -21.62 -13.42
N PRO A 194 -5.34 -22.75 -13.38
CA PRO A 194 -5.16 -23.53 -12.16
C PRO A 194 -4.63 -22.69 -11.00
N GLN A 195 -5.38 -22.69 -9.88
CA GLN A 195 -5.06 -21.93 -8.68
C GLN A 195 -4.36 -22.78 -7.62
N LEU A 196 -3.61 -22.11 -6.74
CA LEU A 196 -3.12 -22.73 -5.51
C LEU A 196 -4.29 -23.09 -4.58
N PRO A 197 -4.14 -24.10 -3.70
CA PRO A 197 -5.10 -24.33 -2.64
C PRO A 197 -5.27 -23.05 -1.79
N ARG A 198 -6.52 -22.65 -1.56
CA ARG A 198 -6.89 -21.39 -0.88
C ARG A 198 -6.28 -20.16 -1.59
N PRO A 199 -6.71 -19.85 -2.83
CA PRO A 199 -6.13 -18.75 -3.60
C PRO A 199 -6.23 -17.40 -2.87
N ASP A 200 -7.37 -17.13 -2.22
CA ASP A 200 -7.62 -15.90 -1.48
C ASP A 200 -6.61 -15.67 -0.35
N PHE A 201 -6.10 -16.74 0.28
CA PHE A 201 -5.05 -16.62 1.29
C PHE A 201 -3.77 -16.03 0.70
N TRP A 202 -3.33 -16.49 -0.47
CA TRP A 202 -2.11 -16.01 -1.12
C TRP A 202 -2.26 -14.59 -1.65
N VAL A 203 -3.43 -14.27 -2.20
CA VAL A 203 -3.80 -12.90 -2.57
C VAL A 203 -3.72 -12.00 -1.35
N MET A 204 -4.43 -12.31 -0.26
CA MET A 204 -4.46 -11.47 0.93
C MET A 204 -3.10 -11.38 1.62
N LEU A 205 -2.33 -12.46 1.68
CA LEU A 205 -0.98 -12.45 2.27
C LEU A 205 -0.05 -11.49 1.53
N THR A 206 -0.01 -11.59 0.21
CA THR A 206 0.85 -10.73 -0.63
C THR A 206 0.35 -9.28 -0.64
N TYR A 207 -0.97 -9.07 -0.69
CA TYR A 207 -1.61 -7.76 -0.58
C TYR A 207 -1.32 -7.04 0.75
N LEU A 208 -1.51 -7.72 1.87
CA LEU A 208 -1.27 -7.15 3.20
C LEU A 208 0.20 -6.78 3.39
N ALA A 209 1.11 -7.66 2.95
CA ALA A 209 2.55 -7.39 2.96
C ALA A 209 2.88 -6.20 2.05
N ALA A 210 2.30 -6.13 0.86
CA ALA A 210 2.48 -5.03 -0.08
C ALA A 210 2.09 -3.68 0.53
N GLN A 211 0.86 -3.57 1.02
CA GLN A 211 0.32 -2.34 1.61
C GLN A 211 1.14 -1.88 2.82
N TYR A 212 1.52 -2.82 3.70
CA TYR A 212 2.37 -2.51 4.86
C TYR A 212 3.75 -1.99 4.45
N LEU A 213 4.41 -2.63 3.48
CA LEU A 213 5.74 -2.24 3.00
C LEU A 213 5.71 -0.89 2.27
N LEU A 214 4.68 -0.63 1.46
CA LEU A 214 4.44 0.67 0.81
C LEU A 214 4.24 1.76 1.86
N ALA A 215 3.40 1.51 2.88
CA ALA A 215 3.18 2.44 3.98
C ALA A 215 4.47 2.74 4.75
N ARG A 216 5.28 1.70 5.06
CA ARG A 216 6.56 1.87 5.74
C ARG A 216 7.59 2.63 4.92
N GLY A 217 7.72 2.29 3.64
CA GLY A 217 8.65 2.98 2.74
C GLY A 217 8.30 4.46 2.60
N ALA A 218 7.02 4.78 2.43
CA ALA A 218 6.55 6.17 2.34
C ALA A 218 6.69 6.96 3.65
N LEU A 219 6.48 6.33 4.81
CA LEU A 219 6.71 6.98 6.12
C LEU A 219 8.20 7.19 6.44
N GLY A 220 9.08 6.35 5.89
CA GLY A 220 10.53 6.43 6.10
C GLY A 220 11.27 7.33 5.11
N HIS A 221 10.60 7.79 4.05
CA HIS A 221 11.21 8.62 3.01
C HIS A 221 10.87 10.10 3.22
N PRO A 222 11.85 10.99 3.36
CA PRO A 222 11.62 12.43 3.31
C PRO A 222 11.11 12.77 1.91
N LEU A 223 9.83 13.14 1.79
CA LEU A 223 9.33 13.69 0.53
C LEU A 223 9.80 15.14 0.45
N ASP A 224 10.32 15.55 -0.71
CA ASP A 224 10.94 16.86 -0.89
C ASP A 224 10.08 17.97 -0.26
N ALA A 225 10.61 18.57 0.80
CA ALA A 225 10.07 19.77 1.41
C ALA A 225 10.33 20.94 0.46
N ARG A 226 9.48 21.09 -0.58
CA ARG A 226 9.43 22.29 -1.40
C ARG A 226 8.05 22.93 -1.35
N ALA A 227 7.81 23.61 -0.24
CA ALA A 227 7.31 24.98 -0.19
C ALA A 227 7.28 25.47 1.27
N THR A 228 8.43 25.57 1.94
CA THR A 228 8.53 26.47 3.09
C THR A 228 8.87 27.85 2.54
N PRO A 229 8.07 28.91 2.80
CA PRO A 229 8.26 30.22 2.19
C PRO A 229 9.63 30.79 2.51
N VAL A 230 10.25 31.45 1.53
CA VAL A 230 11.39 32.36 1.74
C VAL A 230 10.87 33.55 2.56
N ALA A 231 10.80 33.40 3.88
CA ALA A 231 10.28 34.42 4.81
C ALA A 231 11.24 34.72 5.97
N ALA A 232 12.53 34.39 5.88
CA ALA A 232 13.44 34.54 7.02
C ALA A 232 14.85 35.09 6.70
N TYR A 233 15.03 35.91 5.65
CA TYR A 233 16.35 36.53 5.42
C TYR A 233 16.38 38.01 5.00
N ARG A 234 15.25 38.72 4.86
CA ARG A 234 15.31 40.14 4.42
C ARG A 234 14.83 41.19 5.40
N GLU A 235 14.68 40.85 6.68
CA GLU A 235 14.34 41.84 7.69
C GLU A 235 15.14 41.55 8.96
N LYS A 236 15.89 42.55 9.42
CA LYS A 236 16.89 42.52 10.51
C LYS A 236 18.34 42.20 10.13
N ARG A 237 18.92 42.97 9.20
CA ARG A 237 20.33 43.42 9.27
C ARG A 237 20.59 44.54 8.26
N THR A 238 20.12 45.74 8.58
CA THR A 238 20.77 47.04 8.28
C THR A 238 19.83 48.18 8.73
N THR A 239 19.63 48.27 10.04
CA THR A 239 19.22 49.51 10.71
C THR A 239 19.99 49.55 12.02
N THR A 240 21.26 49.97 11.98
CA THR A 240 21.92 50.63 13.12
C THR A 240 23.15 51.38 12.60
N THR A 241 23.12 52.70 12.82
CA THR A 241 24.21 53.71 12.83
C THR A 241 24.98 53.99 11.54
#